data_AF-A0A821JWT2-F1
#
_entry.id   AF-A0A821JWT2-F1
#
_cell.length_a   1.000
_cell.length_b   1.000
_cell.length_c   1.000
_cell.angle_alpha   90.00
_cell.angle_beta   90.00
_cell.angle_gamma   90.00
#
_symmetry.space_group_name_H-M   'P 1'
#
loop_
_entity.id
_entity.type
_entity.pdbx_description
1 polymer ?
#
loop_
_entity_poly.entity_id
_entity_poly.type
_entity_poly.pdbx_seq_one_letter_code
_entity_poly.pdbx_strand_id
1 'polypeptide(L)'
;MLLFGNKFYLIFISLWIFGLYCIFTSFHSTPNNNKVFEDRIEYLQNEVDSLRQKLAQLQSGNNINDQVKVGNENVQCQTLENEMKRLKRALRSKNGGGGTTSSREEPSMEYEKLRRKIEMQARELTYFTTDQLNKISGKLTDDDKQKWDNVILRFADQSRVLLASIRNITEVDGYQLWREREHASLSKLMQARLNSLQSPIKPCENVKRVTCNINKGCGYGCEIHHAMHCFHIAYAIGRPLILFSDGWRYNSGGFDQIFLPPSQNCTTSSATGASSWSNYETADVVEIPLIDNIYPRKDFMPMAVPEDIAERLIRLHGNPFVWFTGQLMKYLLRPQPWLKEFMEKKYESIKFEVPIVGVHVRRTDKVGSEAAFHDISEYMKHVEDYYIIYQYQNPNVNFTKRVFLATDEPAVFSDARS
;
A
#
# COMPACT_ATOMS: atom_id res chain seq x y z
N MET A 1 -60.05 38.79 3.69
CA MET A 1 -59.55 37.53 3.11
C MET A 1 -58.02 37.57 3.07
N LEU A 2 -57.39 37.71 4.24
CA LEU A 2 -55.96 38.00 4.46
C LEU A 2 -55.30 36.91 5.32
N LEU A 3 -55.66 35.64 5.11
CA LEU A 3 -55.28 34.55 6.04
C LEU A 3 -54.76 33.26 5.39
N PHE A 4 -54.45 33.26 4.08
CA PHE A 4 -53.91 32.07 3.40
C PHE A 4 -52.46 32.19 2.91
N GLY A 5 -51.86 33.38 2.87
CA GLY A 5 -50.47 33.57 2.42
C GLY A 5 -49.40 33.27 3.48
N ASN A 6 -49.70 33.46 4.77
CA ASN A 6 -48.69 33.31 5.83
C ASN A 6 -48.42 31.85 6.23
N LYS A 7 -49.35 30.93 6.01
CA LYS A 7 -49.15 29.51 6.36
C LYS A 7 -48.18 28.82 5.39
N PHE A 8 -48.23 29.15 4.10
CA PHE A 8 -47.30 28.59 3.12
C PHE A 8 -45.86 29.07 3.35
N TYR A 9 -45.68 30.34 3.72
CA TYR A 9 -44.36 30.89 4.01
C TYR A 9 -43.75 30.29 5.28
N LEU A 10 -44.56 30.08 6.33
CA LEU A 10 -44.12 29.40 7.54
C LEU A 10 -43.79 27.92 7.29
N ILE A 11 -44.59 27.23 6.47
CA ILE A 11 -44.31 25.84 6.07
C ILE A 11 -42.99 25.77 5.30
N PHE A 12 -42.77 26.67 4.35
CA PHE A 12 -41.54 26.71 3.55
C PHE A 12 -40.31 27.00 4.42
N ILE A 13 -40.39 27.98 5.34
CA ILE A 13 -39.31 28.27 6.30
C ILE A 13 -39.07 27.09 7.23
N SER A 14 -40.12 26.42 7.72
CA SER A 14 -39.96 25.25 8.60
C SER A 14 -39.36 24.04 7.86
N LEU A 15 -39.70 23.81 6.59
CA LEU A 15 -39.07 22.79 5.75
C LEU A 15 -37.62 23.14 5.41
N TRP A 16 -37.29 24.43 5.26
CA TRP A 16 -35.94 24.89 4.99
C TRP A 16 -35.05 24.80 6.24
N ILE A 17 -35.56 25.15 7.42
CA ILE A 17 -34.88 24.96 8.71
C ILE A 17 -34.73 23.46 9.01
N PHE A 18 -35.74 22.63 8.72
CA PHE A 18 -35.64 21.18 8.87
C PHE A 18 -34.63 20.59 7.88
N GLY A 19 -34.59 21.06 6.63
CA GLY A 19 -33.58 20.68 5.65
C GLY A 19 -32.17 21.07 6.10
N LEU A 20 -31.97 22.28 6.61
CA LEU A 20 -30.70 22.71 7.20
C LEU A 20 -30.33 21.90 8.44
N TYR A 21 -31.29 21.58 9.31
CA TYR A 21 -31.08 20.72 10.48
C TYR A 21 -30.67 19.31 10.05
N CYS A 22 -31.35 18.70 9.07
CA CYS A 22 -30.98 17.40 8.51
C CYS A 22 -29.58 17.42 7.90
N ILE A 23 -29.23 18.47 7.14
CA ILE A 23 -27.88 18.65 6.60
C ILE A 23 -26.86 18.78 7.74
N PHE A 24 -27.12 19.59 8.77
CA PHE A 24 -26.24 19.76 9.92
C PHE A 24 -26.07 18.46 10.73
N THR A 25 -27.13 17.68 10.89
CA THR A 25 -27.08 16.35 11.55
C THR A 25 -26.43 15.27 10.69
N SER A 26 -26.55 15.35 9.36
CA SER A 26 -25.84 14.46 8.43
C SER A 26 -24.35 14.80 8.36
N PHE A 27 -23.97 16.06 8.51
CA PHE A 27 -22.56 16.46 8.66
C PHE A 27 -21.98 16.12 10.06
N HIS A 28 -22.83 15.93 11.08
CA HIS A 28 -22.44 15.40 12.39
C HIS A 28 -22.46 13.86 12.48
N SER A 29 -22.78 13.17 11.39
CA SER A 29 -22.78 11.72 11.29
C SER A 29 -21.74 11.21 10.29
N THR A 30 -20.61 11.91 10.17
CA THR A 30 -19.39 11.31 9.63
C THR A 30 -18.84 10.33 10.67
N PRO A 31 -18.48 9.08 10.30
CA PRO A 31 -17.72 8.22 11.19
C PRO A 31 -16.42 8.97 11.52
N ASN A 32 -16.27 9.32 12.78
CA ASN A 32 -15.17 10.09 13.29
C ASN A 32 -13.85 9.35 13.02
N ASN A 33 -13.14 9.70 11.94
CA ASN A 33 -11.76 9.23 11.70
C ASN A 33 -10.85 9.59 12.88
N ASN A 34 -11.24 10.57 13.72
CA ASN A 34 -10.53 10.87 14.95
C ASN A 34 -10.64 9.75 15.97
N LYS A 35 -11.71 8.94 16.00
CA LYS A 35 -11.79 7.84 16.98
C LYS A 35 -10.83 6.70 16.63
N VAL A 36 -10.71 6.35 15.33
CA VAL A 36 -9.70 5.38 14.87
C VAL A 36 -8.28 5.92 15.03
N PHE A 37 -8.09 7.23 14.85
CA PHE A 37 -6.80 7.89 15.07
C PHE A 37 -6.44 8.00 16.56
N GLU A 38 -7.41 8.34 17.42
CA GLU A 38 -7.29 8.39 18.89
C GLU A 38 -7.05 6.99 19.46
N ASP A 39 -7.83 5.99 19.06
CA ASP A 39 -7.63 4.58 19.45
C ASP A 39 -6.22 4.10 19.03
N ARG A 40 -5.72 4.58 17.88
CA ARG A 40 -4.37 4.24 17.39
C ARG A 40 -3.27 5.02 18.11
N ILE A 41 -3.52 6.26 18.52
CA ILE A 41 -2.61 7.03 19.38
C ILE A 41 -2.57 6.42 20.78
N GLU A 42 -3.71 6.05 21.36
CA GLU A 42 -3.82 5.40 22.67
C GLU A 42 -3.13 4.03 22.63
N TYR A 43 -3.34 3.25 21.58
CA TYR A 43 -2.63 2.00 21.35
C TYR A 43 -1.10 2.21 21.27
N LEU A 44 -0.65 3.22 20.51
CA LEU A 44 0.78 3.54 20.39
C LEU A 44 1.38 4.07 21.71
N GLN A 45 0.62 4.86 22.48
CA GLN A 45 1.03 5.33 23.81
C GLN A 45 1.17 4.18 24.79
N ASN A 46 0.19 3.28 24.85
CA ASN A 46 0.23 2.07 25.69
C ASN A 46 1.43 1.17 25.31
N GLU A 47 1.76 1.08 24.02
CA GLU A 47 2.90 0.30 23.56
C GLU A 47 4.25 0.97 23.87
N VAL A 48 4.33 2.32 23.82
CA VAL A 48 5.48 3.10 24.28
C VAL A 48 5.70 2.92 25.78
N ASP A 49 4.65 2.95 26.59
CA ASP A 49 4.77 2.79 28.04
C ASP A 49 5.14 1.35 28.42
N SER A 50 4.64 0.35 27.69
CA SER A 50 5.10 -1.05 27.81
C SER A 50 6.58 -1.20 27.47
N LEU A 51 7.07 -0.52 26.42
CA LEU A 51 8.49 -0.52 26.06
C LEU A 51 9.34 0.23 27.08
N ARG A 52 8.84 1.33 27.67
CA ARG A 52 9.52 2.04 28.77
C ARG A 52 9.61 1.18 30.02
N GLN A 53 8.56 0.44 30.38
CA GLN A 53 8.61 -0.51 31.49
C GLN A 53 9.62 -1.63 31.23
N LYS A 54 9.65 -2.21 30.02
CA LYS A 54 10.65 -3.21 29.66
C LYS A 54 12.07 -2.65 29.66
N LEU A 55 12.26 -1.41 29.19
CA LEU A 55 13.54 -0.71 29.25
C LEU A 55 13.98 -0.48 30.70
N ALA A 56 13.07 -0.04 31.57
CA ALA A 56 13.34 0.15 33.00
C ALA A 56 13.68 -1.17 33.71
N GLN A 57 13.02 -2.28 33.34
CA GLN A 57 13.36 -3.61 33.85
C GLN A 57 14.73 -4.10 33.37
N LEU A 58 15.09 -3.82 32.11
CA LEU A 58 16.41 -4.14 31.57
C LEU A 58 17.51 -3.26 32.18
N GLN A 59 17.19 -2.01 32.51
CA GLN A 59 18.09 -1.09 33.22
C GLN A 59 18.25 -1.45 34.70
N SER A 60 17.18 -1.87 35.38
CA SER A 60 17.27 -2.36 36.77
C SER A 60 17.99 -3.70 36.89
N GLY A 61 18.00 -4.51 35.81
CA GLY A 61 18.76 -5.76 35.73
C GLY A 61 20.27 -5.56 35.54
N ASN A 62 20.71 -4.36 35.18
CA ASN A 62 22.11 -4.00 34.98
C ASN A 62 22.48 -2.80 35.89
N ASN A 63 22.71 -3.07 37.16
CA ASN A 63 23.41 -2.12 38.03
C ASN A 63 24.88 -2.01 37.59
N ILE A 64 25.15 -1.09 36.66
CA ILE A 64 26.46 -0.44 36.52
C ILE A 64 26.19 1.06 36.41
N ASN A 65 26.02 1.71 37.55
CA ASN A 65 26.32 3.12 37.69
C ASN A 65 27.84 3.23 37.89
N ASP A 66 28.54 3.97 37.03
CA ASP A 66 28.90 5.34 37.39
C ASP A 66 29.82 6.01 36.34
N GLN A 67 29.57 7.31 36.17
CA GLN A 67 30.37 8.35 35.50
C GLN A 67 30.47 8.34 33.97
N VAL A 68 29.69 9.20 33.30
CA VAL A 68 30.27 10.10 32.27
C VAL A 68 29.56 11.45 32.34
N LYS A 69 30.33 12.48 32.70
CA LYS A 69 29.99 13.90 32.62
C LYS A 69 29.86 14.35 31.16
N VAL A 70 28.99 15.32 30.95
CA VAL A 70 28.80 16.11 29.73
C VAL A 70 30.14 16.60 29.15
N GLY A 71 30.44 16.20 27.91
CA GLY A 71 31.52 16.76 27.10
C GLY A 71 32.01 15.84 25.97
N ASN A 72 31.97 16.35 24.73
CA ASN A 72 32.50 15.83 23.44
C ASN A 72 31.66 14.82 22.63
N GLU A 73 30.96 15.38 21.62
CA GLU A 73 30.29 14.67 20.52
C GLU A 73 31.21 13.70 19.75
N ASN A 74 32.52 13.96 19.71
CA ASN A 74 33.50 13.07 19.06
C ASN A 74 33.73 11.73 19.80
N VAL A 75 33.48 11.68 21.11
CA VAL A 75 33.65 10.45 21.91
C VAL A 75 32.46 9.50 21.70
N GLN A 76 31.27 10.05 21.44
CA GLN A 76 30.04 9.26 21.30
C GLN A 76 30.01 8.46 19.99
N CYS A 77 30.47 9.05 18.87
CA CYS A 77 30.64 8.32 17.61
C CYS A 77 31.68 7.18 17.71
N GLN A 78 32.82 7.42 18.37
CA GLN A 78 33.83 6.37 18.57
C GLN A 78 33.32 5.26 19.50
N THR A 79 32.52 5.61 20.51
CA THR A 79 31.91 4.62 21.42
C THR A 79 30.88 3.75 20.68
N LEU A 80 30.05 4.37 19.83
CA LEU A 80 29.10 3.66 18.96
C LEU A 80 29.81 2.78 17.91
N GLU A 81 30.88 3.26 17.28
CA GLU A 81 31.67 2.45 16.34
C GLU A 81 32.35 1.26 17.04
N ASN A 82 32.84 1.47 18.26
CA ASN A 82 33.46 0.43 19.07
C ASN A 82 32.42 -0.59 19.55
N GLU A 83 31.21 -0.16 19.92
CA GLU A 83 30.08 -1.05 20.21
C GLU A 83 29.62 -1.81 18.97
N MET A 84 29.52 -1.17 17.80
CA MET A 84 29.22 -1.85 16.54
C MET A 84 30.29 -2.88 16.16
N LYS A 85 31.58 -2.58 16.38
CA LYS A 85 32.68 -3.55 16.22
C LYS A 85 32.58 -4.69 17.23
N ARG A 86 32.21 -4.42 18.47
CA ARG A 86 31.98 -5.43 19.52
C ARG A 86 30.79 -6.33 19.17
N LEU A 87 29.68 -5.76 18.72
CA LEU A 87 28.49 -6.48 18.24
C LEU A 87 28.81 -7.34 17.01
N LYS A 88 29.56 -6.80 16.03
CA LYS A 88 30.06 -7.57 14.88
C LYS A 88 30.97 -8.74 15.31
N ARG A 89 31.83 -8.55 16.31
CA ARG A 89 32.67 -9.63 16.86
C ARG A 89 31.86 -10.66 17.65
N ALA A 90 30.86 -10.22 18.43
CA ALA A 90 29.96 -11.10 19.16
C ALA A 90 29.09 -11.94 18.23
N LEU A 91 28.60 -11.36 17.12
CA LEU A 91 27.90 -12.08 16.06
C LEU A 91 28.80 -13.11 15.35
N ARG A 92 30.06 -12.76 15.08
CA ARG A 92 31.05 -13.70 14.51
C ARG A 92 31.46 -14.82 15.50
N SER A 93 31.59 -14.50 16.78
CA SER A 93 31.95 -15.45 17.83
C SER A 93 30.83 -16.46 18.12
N LYS A 94 29.55 -16.06 17.97
CA LYS A 94 28.40 -16.97 18.06
C LYS A 94 28.33 -17.99 16.92
N ASN A 95 29.02 -17.76 15.79
CA ASN A 95 29.13 -18.71 14.69
C ASN A 95 30.35 -19.66 14.80
N GLY A 96 31.18 -19.52 15.85
CA GLY A 96 32.42 -20.29 16.03
C GLY A 96 32.38 -21.40 17.08
N GLY A 97 31.24 -21.64 17.73
CA GLY A 97 31.09 -22.69 18.76
C GLY A 97 30.32 -23.89 18.20
N GLY A 98 30.99 -25.04 18.14
CA GLY A 98 30.45 -26.32 17.69
C GLY A 98 29.15 -26.70 18.38
N GLY A 99 28.05 -26.42 17.71
CA GLY A 99 26.72 -26.98 17.90
C GLY A 99 26.08 -26.90 16.52
N THR A 100 25.40 -27.96 16.10
CA THR A 100 24.69 -28.09 14.83
C THR A 100 23.70 -26.93 14.62
N THR A 101 24.23 -25.80 14.16
CA THR A 101 23.44 -24.71 13.60
C THR A 101 22.98 -25.25 12.26
N SER A 102 21.76 -25.79 12.23
CA SER A 102 20.94 -25.63 11.04
C SER A 102 21.08 -24.15 10.67
N SER A 103 21.81 -23.86 9.59
CA SER A 103 21.69 -22.60 8.90
C SER A 103 20.20 -22.46 8.64
N ARG A 104 19.48 -21.64 9.41
CA ARG A 104 18.06 -21.48 9.20
C ARG A 104 17.94 -20.88 7.80
N GLU A 105 17.53 -21.70 6.84
CA GLU A 105 17.34 -21.30 5.44
C GLU A 105 16.21 -20.26 5.31
N GLU A 106 15.41 -20.07 6.37
CA GLU A 106 14.30 -19.14 6.46
C GLU A 106 14.35 -18.26 7.73
N PRO A 107 13.86 -17.01 7.67
CA PRO A 107 13.69 -16.15 8.84
C PRO A 107 12.50 -16.59 9.70
N SER A 108 12.53 -16.29 10.99
CA SER A 108 11.33 -16.48 11.82
C SER A 108 10.27 -15.41 11.51
N MET A 109 9.02 -15.70 11.85
CA MET A 109 7.90 -14.76 11.72
C MET A 109 8.14 -13.48 12.55
N GLU A 110 8.61 -13.64 13.78
CA GLU A 110 8.88 -12.56 14.72
C GLU A 110 9.99 -11.64 14.21
N TYR A 111 11.04 -12.22 13.62
CA TYR A 111 12.13 -11.47 13.01
C TYR A 111 11.62 -10.54 11.90
N GLU A 112 10.87 -11.08 10.93
CA GLU A 112 10.37 -10.30 9.81
C GLU A 112 9.34 -9.24 10.23
N LYS A 113 8.48 -9.57 11.21
CA LYS A 113 7.55 -8.58 11.82
C LYS A 113 8.32 -7.45 12.49
N LEU A 114 9.33 -7.78 13.30
CA LEU A 114 10.12 -6.78 14.02
C LEU A 114 10.92 -5.89 13.05
N ARG A 115 11.59 -6.48 12.06
CA ARG A 115 12.37 -5.74 11.05
C ARG A 115 11.52 -4.68 10.36
N ARG A 116 10.33 -5.06 9.86
CA ARG A 116 9.40 -4.12 9.20
C ARG A 116 8.82 -3.09 10.16
N LYS A 117 8.56 -3.48 11.41
CA LYS A 117 8.08 -2.56 12.46
C LYS A 117 9.13 -1.48 12.76
N ILE A 118 10.41 -1.83 12.85
CA ILE A 118 11.51 -0.87 13.07
C ILE A 118 11.58 0.13 11.91
N GLU A 119 11.53 -0.33 10.66
CA GLU A 119 11.55 0.57 9.49
C GLU A 119 10.34 1.52 9.49
N MET A 120 9.14 0.99 9.73
CA MET A 120 7.93 1.78 9.82
C MET A 120 8.04 2.84 10.92
N GLN A 121 8.43 2.44 12.14
CA GLN A 121 8.55 3.35 13.27
C GLN A 121 9.60 4.45 13.06
N ALA A 122 10.74 4.12 12.45
CA ALA A 122 11.77 5.11 12.11
C ALA A 122 11.22 6.15 11.10
N ARG A 123 10.43 5.70 10.12
CA ARG A 123 9.79 6.59 9.14
C ARG A 123 8.72 7.48 9.79
N GLU A 124 7.84 6.91 10.60
CA GLU A 124 6.81 7.69 11.31
C GLU A 124 7.45 8.72 12.26
N LEU A 125 8.53 8.35 12.97
CA LEU A 125 9.28 9.29 13.80
C LEU A 125 9.87 10.44 12.98
N THR A 126 10.38 10.14 11.77
CA THR A 126 10.89 11.15 10.84
C THR A 126 9.79 12.12 10.44
N TYR A 127 8.62 11.61 10.05
CA TYR A 127 7.48 12.45 9.66
C TYR A 127 6.97 13.31 10.79
N PHE A 128 6.72 12.71 11.96
CA PHE A 128 6.28 13.44 13.14
C PHE A 128 7.26 14.54 13.52
N THR A 129 8.55 14.21 13.63
CA THR A 129 9.56 15.20 14.05
C THR A 129 9.70 16.31 13.02
N THR A 130 9.71 15.99 11.73
CA THR A 130 9.77 17.00 10.66
C THR A 130 8.58 17.95 10.71
N ASP A 131 7.36 17.44 10.91
CA ASP A 131 6.16 18.25 11.09
C ASP A 131 6.28 19.20 12.31
N GLN A 132 6.74 18.68 13.46
CA GLN A 132 6.93 19.49 14.66
C GLN A 132 8.01 20.57 14.47
N LEU A 133 9.13 20.24 13.81
CA LEU A 133 10.19 21.21 13.53
C LEU A 133 9.73 22.31 12.57
N ASN A 134 8.94 21.97 11.55
CA ASN A 134 8.37 22.95 10.62
C ASN A 134 7.40 23.92 11.32
N LYS A 135 6.60 23.44 12.27
CA LYS A 135 5.70 24.29 13.07
C LYS A 135 6.44 25.30 13.94
N ILE A 136 7.66 24.96 14.39
CA ILE A 136 8.52 25.89 15.13
C ILE A 136 9.08 26.95 14.18
N SER A 137 9.51 26.56 12.97
CA SER A 137 10.06 27.48 11.96
C SER A 137 9.12 28.67 11.68
N GLY A 138 7.81 28.41 11.60
CA GLY A 138 6.80 29.44 11.39
C GLY A 138 6.68 30.49 12.51
N LYS A 139 7.31 30.27 13.67
CA LYS A 139 7.26 31.18 14.84
C LYS A 139 8.58 31.94 15.07
N LEU A 140 9.60 31.69 14.26
CA LEU A 140 10.93 32.28 14.42
C LEU A 140 11.07 33.64 13.71
N THR A 141 12.01 34.44 14.20
CA THR A 141 12.47 35.66 13.52
C THR A 141 13.27 35.29 12.27
N ASP A 142 13.39 36.21 11.30
CA ASP A 142 14.09 35.92 10.04
C ASP A 142 15.57 35.54 10.24
N ASP A 143 16.25 36.12 11.24
CA ASP A 143 17.64 35.78 11.57
C ASP A 143 17.78 34.37 12.17
N ASP A 144 16.78 33.89 12.91
CA ASP A 144 16.79 32.54 13.51
C ASP A 144 16.35 31.46 12.52
N LYS A 145 15.54 31.82 11.50
CA LYS A 145 15.06 30.88 10.48
C LYS A 145 16.19 30.17 9.76
N GLN A 146 17.24 30.88 9.34
CA GLN A 146 18.34 30.25 8.62
C GLN A 146 19.07 29.19 9.47
N LYS A 147 19.29 29.47 10.76
CA LYS A 147 19.90 28.49 11.69
C LYS A 147 18.96 27.31 11.89
N TRP A 148 17.66 27.56 12.00
CA TRP A 148 16.65 26.54 12.19
C TRP A 148 16.49 25.63 10.97
N ASP A 149 16.47 26.19 9.76
CA ASP A 149 16.41 25.42 8.52
C ASP A 149 17.59 24.45 8.40
N ASN A 150 18.79 24.87 8.84
CA ASN A 150 19.94 23.98 8.94
C ASN A 150 19.74 22.82 9.93
N VAL A 151 19.04 23.05 11.05
CA VAL A 151 18.69 21.98 12.01
C VAL A 151 17.72 20.98 11.37
N ILE A 152 16.70 21.48 10.67
CA ILE A 152 15.72 20.63 9.96
C ILE A 152 16.43 19.78 8.90
N LEU A 153 17.30 20.40 8.09
CA LEU A 153 18.07 19.71 7.06
C LEU A 153 18.95 18.61 7.65
N ARG A 154 19.70 18.92 8.73
CA ARG A 154 20.55 17.92 9.41
C ARG A 154 19.74 16.78 9.99
N PHE A 155 18.58 17.06 10.59
CA PHE A 155 17.70 16.01 11.10
C PHE A 155 17.19 15.11 9.97
N ALA A 156 16.78 15.70 8.84
CA ALA A 156 16.31 14.96 7.68
C ALA A 156 17.43 14.05 7.12
N ASP A 157 18.66 14.55 7.00
CA ASP A 157 19.81 13.76 6.55
C ASP A 157 20.12 12.58 7.48
N GLN A 158 20.16 12.81 8.79
CA GLN A 158 20.37 11.73 9.77
C GLN A 158 19.25 10.69 9.71
N SER A 159 18.01 11.12 9.52
CA SER A 159 16.86 10.24 9.38
C SER A 159 16.95 9.38 8.11
N ARG A 160 17.40 9.95 6.99
CA ARG A 160 17.65 9.21 5.74
C ARG A 160 18.75 8.18 5.91
N VAL A 161 19.85 8.51 6.59
CA VAL A 161 20.95 7.57 6.89
C VAL A 161 20.46 6.41 7.77
N LEU A 162 19.64 6.70 8.79
CA LEU A 162 19.04 5.68 9.64
C LEU A 162 18.14 4.75 8.83
N LEU A 163 17.25 5.29 7.99
CA LEU A 163 16.36 4.51 7.13
C LEU A 163 17.14 3.66 6.13
N ALA A 164 18.17 4.22 5.49
CA ALA A 164 19.06 3.47 4.60
C ALA A 164 19.73 2.30 5.34
N SER A 165 20.20 2.53 6.56
CA SER A 165 20.83 1.50 7.39
C SER A 165 19.85 0.39 7.78
N ILE A 166 18.62 0.74 8.14
CA ILE A 166 17.56 -0.24 8.45
C ILE A 166 17.21 -1.06 7.21
N ARG A 167 17.10 -0.43 6.04
CA ARG A 167 16.83 -1.14 4.78
C ARG A 167 17.97 -2.08 4.40
N ASN A 168 19.22 -1.69 4.64
CA ASN A 168 20.38 -2.54 4.39
C ASN A 168 20.47 -3.77 5.30
N ILE A 169 19.64 -3.90 6.33
CA ILE A 169 19.56 -5.14 7.14
C ILE A 169 19.26 -6.33 6.23
N THR A 170 18.42 -6.18 5.21
CA THR A 170 18.06 -7.27 4.30
C THR A 170 19.23 -7.75 3.43
N GLU A 171 20.28 -6.96 3.29
CA GLU A 171 21.49 -7.34 2.54
C GLU A 171 22.44 -8.20 3.37
N VAL A 172 22.38 -8.09 4.70
CA VAL A 172 23.35 -8.72 5.62
C VAL A 172 22.73 -9.77 6.54
N ASP A 173 21.40 -9.87 6.57
CA ASP A 173 20.67 -10.85 7.39
C ASP A 173 20.75 -12.29 6.85
N GLY A 174 21.18 -12.47 5.60
CA GLY A 174 21.31 -13.77 4.95
C GLY A 174 20.00 -14.35 4.40
N TYR A 175 18.88 -13.63 4.47
CA TYR A 175 17.55 -14.11 4.08
C TYR A 175 17.10 -13.62 2.69
N GLN A 176 17.93 -12.87 1.97
CA GLN A 176 17.55 -12.29 0.68
C GLN A 176 17.18 -13.34 -0.37
N LEU A 177 18.02 -14.37 -0.52
CA LEU A 177 17.74 -15.49 -1.44
C LEU A 177 16.46 -16.24 -1.06
N TRP A 178 16.17 -16.37 0.24
CA TRP A 178 14.91 -16.96 0.71
C TRP A 178 13.72 -16.09 0.30
N ARG A 179 13.77 -14.76 0.52
CA ARG A 179 12.70 -13.83 0.15
C ARG A 179 12.39 -13.91 -1.35
N GLU A 180 13.41 -13.91 -2.20
CA GLU A 180 13.24 -14.01 -3.66
C GLU A 180 12.62 -15.34 -4.09
N ARG A 181 13.13 -16.46 -3.57
CA ARG A 181 12.60 -17.80 -3.86
C ARG A 181 11.17 -17.97 -3.37
N GLU A 182 10.87 -17.45 -2.18
CA GLU A 182 9.54 -17.56 -1.60
C GLU A 182 8.52 -16.70 -2.34
N HIS A 183 8.90 -15.49 -2.78
CA HIS A 183 8.10 -14.67 -3.69
C HIS A 183 7.78 -15.41 -5.00
N ALA A 184 8.80 -16.00 -5.63
CA ALA A 184 8.62 -16.75 -6.87
C ALA A 184 7.74 -17.99 -6.67
N SER A 185 7.96 -18.73 -5.58
CA SER A 185 7.20 -19.93 -5.19
C SER A 185 5.73 -19.62 -4.98
N LEU A 186 5.40 -18.62 -4.14
CA LEU A 186 4.03 -18.22 -3.88
C LEU A 186 3.34 -17.65 -5.11
N SER A 187 4.03 -16.83 -5.92
CA SER A 187 3.45 -16.32 -7.17
C SER A 187 3.17 -17.46 -8.14
N LYS A 188 4.08 -18.42 -8.31
CA LYS A 188 3.88 -19.60 -9.17
C LYS A 188 2.69 -20.44 -8.69
N LEU A 189 2.60 -20.71 -7.39
CA LEU A 189 1.47 -21.42 -6.78
C LEU A 189 0.15 -20.71 -7.07
N MET A 190 0.09 -19.41 -6.80
CA MET A 190 -1.13 -18.62 -6.95
C MET A 190 -1.57 -18.55 -8.41
N GLN A 191 -0.64 -18.27 -9.34
CA GLN A 191 -0.95 -18.26 -10.78
C GLN A 191 -1.39 -19.64 -11.29
N ALA A 192 -0.80 -20.73 -10.78
CA ALA A 192 -1.25 -22.08 -11.12
C ALA A 192 -2.69 -22.36 -10.64
N ARG A 193 -3.04 -21.94 -9.41
CA ARG A 193 -4.40 -22.04 -8.89
C ARG A 193 -5.41 -21.25 -9.71
N LEU A 194 -5.09 -19.99 -10.05
CA LEU A 194 -5.95 -19.15 -10.89
C LEU A 194 -6.13 -19.74 -12.29
N ASN A 195 -5.07 -20.28 -12.89
CA ASN A 195 -5.18 -20.99 -14.17
C ASN A 195 -6.09 -22.21 -14.07
N SER A 196 -5.93 -23.04 -13.05
CA SER A 196 -6.77 -24.22 -12.82
C SER A 196 -8.23 -23.85 -12.59
N LEU A 197 -8.50 -22.84 -11.75
CA LEU A 197 -9.84 -22.32 -11.47
C LEU A 197 -10.53 -21.85 -12.75
N GLN A 198 -9.82 -21.07 -13.57
CA GLN A 198 -10.35 -20.52 -14.81
C GLN A 198 -10.38 -21.53 -15.96
N SER A 199 -9.76 -22.70 -15.82
CA SER A 199 -9.66 -23.70 -16.88
C SER A 199 -10.26 -25.04 -16.44
N PRO A 200 -11.58 -25.09 -16.19
CA PRO A 200 -12.22 -26.32 -15.72
C PRO A 200 -12.06 -27.45 -16.75
N ILE A 201 -11.95 -28.69 -16.25
CA ILE A 201 -11.87 -29.91 -17.08
C ILE A 201 -13.24 -30.26 -17.66
N LYS A 202 -14.31 -30.01 -16.90
CA LYS A 202 -15.69 -30.22 -17.35
C LYS A 202 -16.10 -29.10 -18.32
N PRO A 203 -17.02 -29.37 -19.26
CA PRO A 203 -17.62 -28.32 -20.08
C PRO A 203 -18.18 -27.18 -19.21
N CYS A 204 -18.05 -25.94 -19.66
CA CYS A 204 -18.32 -24.75 -18.85
C CYS A 204 -19.77 -24.65 -18.35
N GLU A 205 -20.71 -25.21 -19.11
CA GLU A 205 -22.13 -25.35 -18.77
C GLU A 205 -22.39 -26.31 -17.60
N ASN A 206 -21.45 -27.21 -17.31
CA ASN A 206 -21.55 -28.21 -16.24
C ASN A 206 -20.73 -27.82 -14.99
N VAL A 207 -20.31 -26.56 -14.90
CA VAL A 207 -19.50 -26.03 -13.80
C VAL A 207 -20.20 -24.82 -13.20
N LYS A 208 -20.29 -24.80 -11.87
CA LYS A 208 -20.77 -23.62 -11.16
C LYS A 208 -19.83 -22.45 -11.40
N ARG A 209 -20.36 -21.30 -11.81
CA ARG A 209 -19.58 -20.16 -12.31
C ARG A 209 -20.06 -18.84 -11.75
N VAL A 210 -19.17 -17.86 -11.83
CA VAL A 210 -19.41 -16.49 -11.40
C VAL A 210 -19.45 -15.60 -12.63
N THR A 211 -20.40 -14.68 -12.66
CA THR A 211 -20.50 -13.65 -13.68
C THR A 211 -20.27 -12.27 -13.07
N CYS A 212 -19.61 -11.40 -13.83
CA CYS A 212 -19.31 -10.03 -13.42
C CYS A 212 -19.36 -9.13 -14.65
N ASN A 213 -19.96 -7.95 -14.52
CA ASN A 213 -19.99 -6.95 -15.57
C ASN A 213 -19.01 -5.82 -15.24
N ILE A 214 -18.02 -5.59 -16.10
CA ILE A 214 -16.98 -4.59 -15.86
C ILE A 214 -17.51 -3.14 -15.88
N ASN A 215 -18.67 -2.90 -16.51
CA ASN A 215 -19.22 -1.58 -16.79
C ASN A 215 -19.83 -0.89 -15.55
N LYS A 216 -19.02 -0.71 -14.50
CA LYS A 216 -19.34 0.12 -13.35
C LYS A 216 -19.28 1.60 -13.77
N GLY A 217 -20.20 2.42 -13.26
CA GLY A 217 -20.24 3.87 -13.54
C GLY A 217 -19.10 4.66 -12.87
N CYS A 218 -17.84 4.39 -13.21
CA CYS A 218 -16.66 5.09 -12.71
C CYS A 218 -15.52 5.07 -13.75
N GLY A 219 -14.29 5.40 -13.33
CA GLY A 219 -13.11 5.39 -14.20
C GLY A 219 -12.38 4.03 -14.25
N TYR A 220 -11.42 3.88 -15.17
CA TYR A 220 -10.69 2.64 -15.47
C TYR A 220 -10.18 1.92 -14.23
N GLY A 221 -9.44 2.61 -13.35
CA GLY A 221 -8.91 1.99 -12.13
C GLY A 221 -9.98 1.43 -11.20
N CYS A 222 -11.15 2.08 -11.13
CA CYS A 222 -12.28 1.62 -10.34
C CYS A 222 -12.99 0.42 -10.98
N GLU A 223 -13.15 0.40 -12.30
CA GLU A 223 -13.70 -0.74 -13.04
C GLU A 223 -12.78 -1.97 -12.96
N ILE A 224 -11.46 -1.79 -13.08
CA ILE A 224 -10.48 -2.87 -12.90
C ILE A 224 -10.48 -3.40 -11.46
N HIS A 225 -10.61 -2.54 -10.45
CA HIS A 225 -10.82 -2.98 -9.07
C HIS A 225 -12.14 -3.74 -8.88
N HIS A 226 -13.20 -3.38 -9.62
CA HIS A 226 -14.45 -4.14 -9.61
C HIS A 226 -14.26 -5.54 -10.21
N ALA A 227 -13.58 -5.67 -11.35
CA ALA A 227 -13.24 -6.97 -11.93
C ALA A 227 -12.37 -7.82 -10.98
N MET A 228 -11.39 -7.20 -10.30
CA MET A 228 -10.59 -7.88 -9.27
C MET A 228 -11.42 -8.33 -8.07
N HIS A 229 -12.37 -7.50 -7.60
CA HIS A 229 -13.31 -7.87 -6.54
C HIS A 229 -14.14 -9.10 -6.92
N CYS A 230 -14.71 -9.12 -8.12
CA CYS A 230 -15.41 -10.28 -8.65
C CYS A 230 -14.50 -11.52 -8.70
N PHE A 231 -13.25 -11.34 -9.13
CA PHE A 231 -12.31 -12.46 -9.23
C PHE A 231 -11.86 -12.99 -7.87
N HIS A 232 -11.71 -12.11 -6.88
CA HIS A 232 -11.44 -12.48 -5.49
C HIS A 232 -12.55 -13.39 -4.96
N ILE A 233 -13.82 -12.99 -5.13
CA ILE A 233 -14.97 -13.80 -4.71
C ILE A 233 -15.01 -15.12 -5.46
N ALA A 234 -14.83 -15.09 -6.79
CA ALA A 234 -14.80 -16.27 -7.63
C ALA A 234 -13.75 -17.29 -7.17
N TYR A 235 -12.54 -16.82 -6.84
CA TYR A 235 -11.49 -17.63 -6.24
C TYR A 235 -11.90 -18.21 -4.88
N ALA A 236 -12.44 -17.38 -3.98
CA ALA A 236 -12.83 -17.81 -2.64
C ALA A 236 -13.91 -18.91 -2.64
N ILE A 237 -14.86 -18.85 -3.58
CA ILE A 237 -15.94 -19.85 -3.69
C ILE A 237 -15.65 -20.97 -4.70
N GLY A 238 -14.43 -21.01 -5.27
CA GLY A 238 -13.98 -22.08 -6.15
C GLY A 238 -14.71 -22.14 -7.50
N ARG A 239 -15.05 -20.98 -8.09
CA ARG A 239 -15.79 -20.90 -9.36
C ARG A 239 -15.03 -20.08 -10.40
N PRO A 240 -15.00 -20.49 -11.68
CA PRO A 240 -14.47 -19.66 -12.75
C PRO A 240 -15.27 -18.36 -12.88
N LEU A 241 -14.55 -17.27 -13.10
CA LEU A 241 -15.07 -15.95 -13.44
C LEU A 241 -15.30 -15.85 -14.95
N ILE A 242 -16.52 -15.45 -15.31
CA ILE A 242 -16.90 -14.92 -16.61
C ILE A 242 -17.03 -13.41 -16.46
N LEU A 243 -16.22 -12.67 -17.23
CA LEU A 243 -16.21 -11.22 -17.24
C LEU A 243 -16.91 -10.70 -18.50
N PHE A 244 -18.09 -10.12 -18.33
CA PHE A 244 -18.79 -9.41 -19.38
C PHE A 244 -18.21 -8.01 -19.56
N SER A 245 -17.88 -7.67 -20.80
CA SER A 245 -17.22 -6.40 -21.13
C SER A 245 -17.71 -5.74 -22.42
N ASP A 246 -18.82 -6.21 -22.98
CA ASP A 246 -19.43 -5.59 -24.15
C ASP A 246 -19.85 -4.15 -23.82
N GLY A 247 -19.59 -3.23 -24.75
CA GLY A 247 -19.90 -1.80 -24.55
C GLY A 247 -18.99 -1.11 -23.52
N TRP A 248 -17.83 -1.69 -23.20
CA TRP A 248 -16.89 -1.06 -22.27
C TRP A 248 -16.43 0.31 -22.75
N ARG A 249 -16.57 1.32 -21.89
CA ARG A 249 -16.37 2.73 -22.25
C ARG A 249 -14.94 3.08 -22.72
N TYR A 250 -13.96 2.27 -22.31
CA TYR A 250 -12.54 2.45 -22.68
C TYR A 250 -12.17 1.72 -23.97
N ASN A 251 -12.92 0.69 -24.34
CA ASN A 251 -12.81 0.02 -25.63
C ASN A 251 -14.13 -0.71 -25.92
N SER A 252 -14.90 -0.21 -26.90
CA SER A 252 -16.21 -0.77 -27.24
C SER A 252 -16.16 -2.24 -27.68
N GLY A 253 -14.99 -2.71 -28.15
CA GLY A 253 -14.76 -4.10 -28.51
C GLY A 253 -14.57 -5.05 -27.32
N GLY A 254 -14.48 -4.52 -26.09
CA GLY A 254 -14.41 -5.31 -24.87
C GLY A 254 -13.02 -5.35 -24.21
N PHE A 255 -13.00 -5.92 -23.01
CA PHE A 255 -11.80 -6.12 -22.19
C PHE A 255 -10.79 -7.03 -22.89
N ASP A 256 -11.30 -8.05 -23.58
CA ASP A 256 -10.51 -9.07 -24.27
C ASP A 256 -9.77 -8.55 -25.52
N GLN A 257 -10.08 -7.35 -26.00
CA GLN A 257 -9.30 -6.68 -27.06
C GLN A 257 -7.98 -6.11 -26.54
N ILE A 258 -7.88 -5.82 -25.24
CA ILE A 258 -6.72 -5.19 -24.60
C ILE A 258 -5.93 -6.24 -23.78
N PHE A 259 -6.64 -7.05 -23.02
CA PHE A 259 -6.09 -8.09 -22.14
C PHE A 259 -6.58 -9.47 -22.58
N LEU A 260 -5.89 -10.53 -22.17
CA LEU A 260 -6.39 -11.89 -22.39
C LEU A 260 -7.65 -12.11 -21.55
N PRO A 261 -8.66 -12.84 -22.07
CA PRO A 261 -9.85 -13.16 -21.29
C PRO A 261 -9.46 -13.96 -20.03
N PRO A 262 -10.22 -13.83 -18.93
CA PRO A 262 -9.94 -14.59 -17.70
C PRO A 262 -9.90 -16.10 -17.93
N SER A 263 -10.72 -16.64 -18.84
CA SER A 263 -10.73 -18.04 -19.24
C SER A 263 -10.69 -18.18 -20.75
N GLN A 264 -10.04 -19.25 -21.24
CA GLN A 264 -10.03 -19.61 -22.67
C GLN A 264 -11.06 -20.70 -23.02
N ASN A 265 -11.46 -21.53 -22.04
CA ASN A 265 -12.32 -22.71 -22.27
C ASN A 265 -13.63 -22.66 -21.47
N CYS A 266 -13.81 -21.67 -20.60
CA CYS A 266 -15.05 -21.42 -19.88
C CYS A 266 -15.49 -19.98 -20.09
N THR A 267 -16.07 -19.76 -21.26
CA THR A 267 -16.63 -18.49 -21.71
C THR A 267 -18.12 -18.69 -22.00
N THR A 268 -18.90 -17.64 -21.82
CA THR A 268 -20.30 -17.60 -22.24
C THR A 268 -20.62 -16.18 -22.67
N SER A 269 -21.52 -16.03 -23.64
CA SER A 269 -21.97 -14.74 -24.17
C SER A 269 -23.17 -14.17 -23.42
N SER A 270 -23.70 -14.87 -22.41
CA SER A 270 -24.92 -14.42 -21.72
C SER A 270 -24.89 -14.63 -20.21
N ALA A 271 -25.34 -13.60 -19.49
CA ALA A 271 -25.65 -13.66 -18.06
C ALA A 271 -27.03 -14.30 -17.77
N THR A 272 -27.77 -14.74 -18.80
CA THR A 272 -29.15 -15.22 -18.64
C THR A 272 -29.19 -16.39 -17.65
N GLY A 273 -30.07 -16.29 -16.66
CA GLY A 273 -30.23 -17.30 -15.61
C GLY A 273 -29.26 -17.16 -14.43
N ALA A 274 -28.44 -16.09 -14.38
CA ALA A 274 -27.64 -15.80 -13.20
C ALA A 274 -28.55 -15.50 -11.99
N SER A 275 -28.26 -16.17 -10.88
CA SER A 275 -28.92 -15.93 -9.59
C SER A 275 -28.24 -14.80 -8.82
N SER A 276 -29.01 -14.15 -7.94
CA SER A 276 -28.48 -13.17 -6.99
C SER A 276 -27.37 -13.77 -6.12
N TRP A 277 -26.37 -12.95 -5.78
CA TRP A 277 -25.33 -13.26 -4.79
C TRP A 277 -25.84 -13.92 -3.51
N SER A 278 -27.02 -13.52 -3.03
CA SER A 278 -27.64 -14.10 -1.83
C SER A 278 -27.81 -15.63 -1.90
N ASN A 279 -27.93 -16.21 -3.09
CA ASN A 279 -28.13 -17.64 -3.33
C ASN A 279 -26.87 -18.33 -3.89
N TYR A 280 -25.68 -17.75 -3.70
CA TYR A 280 -24.46 -18.27 -4.33
C TYR A 280 -24.17 -19.73 -3.99
N GLU A 281 -24.52 -20.24 -2.81
CA GLU A 281 -24.19 -21.61 -2.38
C GLU A 281 -24.83 -22.67 -3.30
N THR A 282 -26.11 -22.51 -3.61
CA THR A 282 -26.88 -23.49 -4.39
C THR A 282 -26.88 -23.18 -5.88
N ALA A 283 -26.88 -21.91 -6.29
CA ALA A 283 -26.97 -21.50 -7.68
C ALA A 283 -25.80 -22.02 -8.53
N ASP A 284 -26.09 -22.38 -9.79
CA ASP A 284 -25.06 -22.77 -10.77
C ASP A 284 -24.34 -21.55 -11.34
N VAL A 285 -25.09 -20.50 -11.68
CA VAL A 285 -24.54 -19.22 -12.13
C VAL A 285 -24.92 -18.15 -11.12
N VAL A 286 -23.93 -17.41 -10.61
CA VAL A 286 -24.16 -16.29 -9.69
C VAL A 286 -23.59 -15.00 -10.27
N GLU A 287 -24.36 -13.92 -10.19
CA GLU A 287 -23.90 -12.57 -10.53
C GLU A 287 -23.33 -11.88 -9.29
N ILE A 288 -22.11 -11.36 -9.40
CA ILE A 288 -21.51 -10.57 -8.33
C ILE A 288 -21.92 -9.10 -8.51
N PRO A 289 -22.64 -8.52 -7.54
CA PRO A 289 -22.98 -7.11 -7.60
C PRO A 289 -21.75 -6.24 -7.37
N LEU A 290 -21.92 -4.94 -7.54
CA LEU A 290 -20.94 -3.96 -7.08
C LEU A 290 -20.67 -4.16 -5.58
N ILE A 291 -19.42 -3.97 -5.15
CA ILE A 291 -19.03 -4.09 -3.73
C ILE A 291 -19.85 -3.17 -2.80
N ASP A 292 -20.36 -2.07 -3.34
CA ASP A 292 -21.21 -1.10 -2.64
C ASP A 292 -22.59 -1.69 -2.30
N ASN A 293 -23.06 -2.66 -3.08
CA ASN A 293 -24.40 -3.28 -2.99
C ASN A 293 -24.36 -4.75 -2.56
N ILE A 294 -23.19 -5.28 -2.19
CA ILE A 294 -23.05 -6.69 -1.89
C ILE A 294 -23.60 -7.03 -0.50
N TYR A 295 -24.65 -7.85 -0.46
CA TYR A 295 -25.27 -8.34 0.77
C TYR A 295 -25.79 -9.79 0.58
N PRO A 296 -25.56 -10.70 1.55
CA PRO A 296 -24.77 -10.50 2.77
C PRO A 296 -23.26 -10.42 2.47
N ARG A 297 -22.54 -9.67 3.30
CA ARG A 297 -21.06 -9.70 3.30
C ARG A 297 -20.56 -11.01 3.92
N LYS A 298 -19.43 -11.49 3.41
CA LYS A 298 -18.80 -12.75 3.84
C LYS A 298 -17.36 -12.50 4.25
N ASP A 299 -16.83 -13.32 5.16
CA ASP A 299 -15.51 -13.12 5.76
C ASP A 299 -14.34 -13.27 4.78
N PHE A 300 -14.57 -13.96 3.66
CA PHE A 300 -13.59 -14.08 2.57
C PHE A 300 -13.58 -12.88 1.61
N MET A 301 -14.37 -11.83 1.86
CA MET A 301 -14.29 -10.60 1.08
C MET A 301 -13.02 -9.81 1.44
N PRO A 302 -12.55 -8.88 0.58
CA PRO A 302 -11.48 -7.96 0.92
C PRO A 302 -11.64 -7.35 2.33
N MET A 303 -10.62 -7.36 3.20
CA MET A 303 -9.19 -7.61 2.93
C MET A 303 -8.68 -9.04 3.23
N ALA A 304 -9.52 -10.07 3.08
CA ALA A 304 -9.10 -11.46 3.34
C ALA A 304 -7.99 -11.97 2.40
N VAL A 305 -7.22 -12.96 2.88
CA VAL A 305 -6.24 -13.72 2.11
C VAL A 305 -6.48 -15.22 2.33
N PRO A 306 -6.03 -16.11 1.41
CA PRO A 306 -6.24 -17.55 1.59
C PRO A 306 -5.46 -18.06 2.81
N GLU A 307 -6.16 -18.75 3.70
CA GLU A 307 -5.65 -19.20 5.01
C GLU A 307 -4.39 -20.07 4.87
N ASP A 308 -4.39 -20.97 3.89
CA ASP A 308 -3.33 -21.95 3.67
C ASP A 308 -1.97 -21.35 3.26
N ILE A 309 -1.96 -20.10 2.76
CA ILE A 309 -0.74 -19.36 2.45
C ILE A 309 -0.54 -18.14 3.36
N ALA A 310 -1.44 -17.88 4.30
CA ALA A 310 -1.43 -16.66 5.11
C ALA A 310 -0.14 -16.53 5.93
N GLU A 311 0.30 -17.59 6.60
CA GLU A 311 1.54 -17.56 7.39
C GLU A 311 2.77 -17.26 6.52
N ARG A 312 2.86 -17.90 5.35
CA ARG A 312 3.95 -17.67 4.39
C ARG A 312 3.96 -16.21 3.92
N LEU A 313 2.78 -15.66 3.62
CA LEU A 313 2.63 -14.27 3.19
C LEU A 313 2.93 -13.26 4.30
N ILE A 314 2.47 -13.49 5.53
CA ILE A 314 2.73 -12.60 6.66
C ILE A 314 4.23 -12.58 6.96
N ARG A 315 4.93 -13.71 6.80
CA ARG A 315 6.40 -13.75 6.95
C ARG A 315 7.07 -12.94 5.84
N LEU A 316 6.66 -13.15 4.60
CA LEU A 316 7.31 -12.59 3.42
C LEU A 316 7.02 -11.10 3.16
N HIS A 317 5.77 -10.67 3.27
CA HIS A 317 5.31 -9.38 2.75
C HIS A 317 4.73 -8.48 3.84
N GLY A 318 5.04 -7.18 3.77
CA GLY A 318 4.55 -6.18 4.74
C GLY A 318 3.04 -5.94 4.69
N ASN A 319 2.38 -6.32 3.60
CA ASN A 319 0.93 -6.26 3.43
C ASN A 319 0.42 -7.48 2.63
N PRO A 320 0.05 -8.58 3.30
CA PRO A 320 -0.38 -9.82 2.64
C PRO A 320 -1.55 -9.64 1.67
N PHE A 321 -2.53 -8.80 2.01
CA PHE A 321 -3.70 -8.55 1.17
C PHE A 321 -3.31 -7.90 -0.16
N VAL A 322 -2.46 -6.85 -0.13
CA VAL A 322 -1.98 -6.19 -1.35
C VAL A 322 -1.20 -7.15 -2.24
N TRP A 323 -0.38 -8.04 -1.65
CA TRP A 323 0.32 -9.07 -2.42
C TRP A 323 -0.67 -10.02 -3.10
N PHE A 324 -1.69 -10.47 -2.38
CA PHE A 324 -2.70 -11.39 -2.90
C PHE A 324 -3.51 -10.75 -4.04
N THR A 325 -4.03 -9.54 -3.85
CA THR A 325 -4.72 -8.81 -4.92
C THR A 325 -3.79 -8.51 -6.11
N GLY A 326 -2.49 -8.32 -5.85
CA GLY A 326 -1.47 -8.20 -6.90
C GLY A 326 -1.39 -9.45 -7.78
N GLN A 327 -1.58 -10.66 -7.23
CA GLN A 327 -1.64 -11.88 -8.04
C GLN A 327 -2.92 -11.97 -8.88
N LEU A 328 -4.06 -11.53 -8.33
CA LEU A 328 -5.31 -11.45 -9.09
C LEU A 328 -5.19 -10.46 -10.26
N MET A 329 -4.64 -9.27 -10.01
CA MET A 329 -4.37 -8.27 -11.04
C MET A 329 -3.38 -8.75 -12.09
N LYS A 330 -2.28 -9.40 -11.67
CA LYS A 330 -1.30 -10.02 -12.57
C LYS A 330 -1.94 -11.01 -13.55
N TYR A 331 -2.97 -11.72 -13.10
CA TYR A 331 -3.70 -12.68 -13.93
C TYR A 331 -4.73 -11.99 -14.85
N LEU A 332 -5.52 -11.05 -14.32
CA LEU A 332 -6.53 -10.34 -15.10
C LEU A 332 -5.90 -9.47 -16.20
N LEU A 333 -4.83 -8.75 -15.88
CA LEU A 333 -4.18 -7.79 -16.78
C LEU A 333 -3.08 -8.42 -17.64
N ARG A 334 -3.19 -9.71 -17.96
CA ARG A 334 -2.30 -10.35 -18.94
C ARG A 334 -2.52 -9.66 -20.29
N PRO A 335 -1.51 -8.99 -20.88
CA PRO A 335 -1.71 -8.21 -22.09
C PRO A 335 -1.98 -9.12 -23.28
N GLN A 336 -2.79 -8.64 -24.23
CA GLN A 336 -2.80 -9.20 -25.58
C GLN A 336 -1.41 -9.07 -26.23
N PRO A 337 -1.04 -9.93 -27.21
CA PRO A 337 0.27 -9.88 -27.86
C PRO A 337 0.63 -8.49 -28.41
N TRP A 338 -0.33 -7.80 -29.06
CA TRP A 338 -0.11 -6.47 -29.60
C TRP A 338 0.19 -5.43 -28.51
N LEU A 339 -0.48 -5.52 -27.35
CA LEU A 339 -0.28 -4.60 -26.24
C LEU A 339 1.09 -4.83 -25.60
N LYS A 340 1.49 -6.10 -25.48
CA LYS A 340 2.83 -6.46 -25.01
C LYS A 340 3.92 -5.86 -25.90
N GLU A 341 3.81 -6.06 -27.22
CA GLU A 341 4.76 -5.49 -28.19
C GLU A 341 4.76 -3.96 -28.15
N PHE A 342 3.58 -3.34 -28.03
CA PHE A 342 3.46 -1.90 -27.88
C PHE A 342 4.19 -1.39 -26.63
N MET A 343 4.00 -2.04 -25.47
CA MET A 343 4.67 -1.66 -24.23
C MET A 343 6.19 -1.82 -24.34
N GLU A 344 6.68 -2.93 -24.90
CA GLU A 344 8.12 -3.17 -25.12
C GLU A 344 8.75 -2.07 -25.98
N LYS A 345 8.14 -1.74 -27.13
CA LYS A 345 8.58 -0.63 -27.99
C LYS A 345 8.55 0.71 -27.26
N LYS A 346 7.55 0.94 -26.40
CA LYS A 346 7.45 2.19 -25.63
C LYS A 346 8.54 2.28 -24.57
N TYR A 347 8.84 1.21 -23.84
CA TYR A 347 9.95 1.17 -22.87
C TYR A 347 11.28 1.50 -23.52
N GLU A 348 11.55 0.97 -24.71
CA GLU A 348 12.74 1.29 -25.50
C GLU A 348 12.74 2.77 -25.93
N SER A 349 11.60 3.28 -26.43
CA SER A 349 11.50 4.65 -26.94
C SER A 349 11.74 5.72 -25.87
N ILE A 350 11.30 5.46 -24.63
CA ILE A 350 11.49 6.37 -23.49
C ILE A 350 12.82 6.12 -22.77
N LYS A 351 13.62 5.15 -23.24
CA LYS A 351 14.89 4.73 -22.63
C LYS A 351 14.73 4.45 -21.13
N PHE A 352 13.72 3.65 -20.78
CA PHE A 352 13.42 3.35 -19.39
C PHE A 352 14.62 2.66 -18.72
N GLU A 353 15.16 3.27 -17.66
CA GLU A 353 16.37 2.81 -17.00
C GLU A 353 16.29 3.03 -15.48
N VAL A 354 16.74 2.05 -14.69
CA VAL A 354 16.81 2.14 -13.23
C VAL A 354 18.14 2.76 -12.78
N PRO A 355 18.19 3.45 -11.61
CA PRO A 355 17.09 3.75 -10.70
C PRO A 355 16.16 4.83 -11.26
N ILE A 356 14.85 4.63 -11.11
CA ILE A 356 13.79 5.54 -11.54
C ILE A 356 12.65 5.54 -10.52
N VAL A 357 12.10 6.73 -10.25
CA VAL A 357 10.93 6.88 -9.37
C VAL A 357 9.69 7.18 -10.21
N GLY A 358 8.62 6.41 -10.04
CA GLY A 358 7.33 6.70 -10.63
C GLY A 358 6.56 7.72 -9.80
N VAL A 359 6.06 8.79 -10.44
CA VAL A 359 5.24 9.83 -9.81
C VAL A 359 3.94 9.95 -10.57
N HIS A 360 2.82 9.82 -9.87
CA HIS A 360 1.48 10.00 -10.45
C HIS A 360 0.80 11.20 -9.81
N VAL A 361 0.60 12.26 -10.60
CA VAL A 361 -0.09 13.49 -10.19
C VAL A 361 -1.50 13.45 -10.76
N ARG A 362 -2.49 13.34 -9.89
CA ARG A 362 -3.91 13.31 -10.28
C ARG A 362 -4.58 14.61 -9.85
N ARG A 363 -5.03 15.41 -10.81
CA ARG A 363 -5.71 16.69 -10.58
C ARG A 363 -7.16 16.62 -11.10
N THR A 364 -7.48 17.37 -12.16
CA THR A 364 -8.77 17.48 -12.85
C THR A 364 -10.00 17.19 -11.96
N ASP A 365 -10.83 16.19 -12.30
CA ASP A 365 -12.10 15.86 -11.64
C ASP A 365 -11.98 15.37 -10.18
N LYS A 366 -10.77 15.03 -9.71
CA LYS A 366 -10.57 14.49 -8.35
C LYS A 366 -10.37 15.57 -7.32
N VAL A 367 -9.85 16.73 -7.73
CA VAL A 367 -9.60 17.84 -6.80
C VAL A 367 -10.93 18.45 -6.36
N GLY A 368 -11.13 18.54 -5.04
CA GLY A 368 -12.33 19.12 -4.43
C GLY A 368 -13.51 18.17 -4.31
N SER A 369 -13.39 16.93 -4.80
CA SER A 369 -14.40 15.87 -4.68
C SER A 369 -13.85 14.69 -3.88
N GLU A 370 -12.79 14.06 -4.38
CA GLU A 370 -12.21 12.82 -3.84
C GLU A 370 -10.80 13.03 -3.25
N ALA A 371 -10.10 14.08 -3.65
CA ALA A 371 -8.73 14.38 -3.24
C ALA A 371 -8.47 15.90 -3.12
N ALA A 372 -7.38 16.24 -2.45
CA ALA A 372 -6.87 17.60 -2.39
C ALA A 372 -5.91 17.89 -3.55
N PHE A 373 -5.70 19.18 -3.84
CA PHE A 373 -4.62 19.60 -4.72
C PHE A 373 -3.28 19.45 -3.99
N HIS A 374 -2.31 18.86 -4.67
CA HIS A 374 -0.93 18.77 -4.20
C HIS A 374 0.01 19.33 -5.27
N ASP A 375 0.91 20.22 -4.82
CA ASP A 375 1.93 20.80 -5.69
C ASP A 375 2.99 19.76 -6.07
N ILE A 376 3.56 19.85 -7.27
CA ILE A 376 4.58 18.89 -7.73
C ILE A 376 5.79 18.84 -6.79
N SER A 377 6.16 19.97 -6.18
CA SER A 377 7.26 20.08 -5.23
C SER A 377 7.06 19.18 -4.00
N GLU A 378 5.81 18.90 -3.60
CA GLU A 378 5.52 17.98 -2.50
C GLU A 378 5.95 16.55 -2.85
N TYR A 379 5.62 16.09 -4.07
CA TYR A 379 6.05 14.78 -4.58
C TYR A 379 7.58 14.70 -4.71
N MET A 380 8.20 15.77 -5.21
CA MET A 380 9.65 15.80 -5.45
C MET A 380 10.47 15.71 -4.16
N LYS A 381 9.93 16.12 -3.00
CA LYS A 381 10.58 15.88 -1.69
C LYS A 381 10.80 14.38 -1.44
N HIS A 382 9.78 13.56 -1.70
CA HIS A 382 9.85 12.11 -1.51
C HIS A 382 10.73 11.43 -2.57
N VAL A 383 10.74 11.95 -3.80
CA VAL A 383 11.67 11.51 -4.85
C VAL A 383 13.12 11.76 -4.44
N GLU A 384 13.40 12.94 -3.91
CA GLU A 384 14.73 13.30 -3.43
C GLU A 384 15.16 12.42 -2.25
N ASP A 385 14.27 12.19 -1.27
CA ASP A 385 14.52 11.27 -0.16
C ASP A 385 14.88 9.86 -0.65
N TYR A 386 14.16 9.35 -1.65
CA TYR A 386 14.47 8.06 -2.26
C TYR A 386 15.89 8.03 -2.83
N TYR A 387 16.28 9.05 -3.60
CA TYR A 387 17.60 9.08 -4.23
C TYR A 387 18.75 9.26 -3.25
N ILE A 388 18.55 10.05 -2.19
CA ILE A 388 19.52 10.18 -1.11
C ILE A 388 19.71 8.82 -0.43
N ILE A 389 18.62 8.14 -0.07
CA ILE A 389 18.68 6.81 0.52
C ILE A 389 19.38 5.82 -0.44
N TYR A 390 19.00 5.82 -1.72
CA TYR A 390 19.60 4.95 -2.73
C TYR A 390 21.12 5.18 -2.84
N GLN A 391 21.59 6.43 -2.81
CA GLN A 391 23.02 6.77 -2.82
C GLN A 391 23.75 6.21 -1.60
N TYR A 392 23.15 6.27 -0.40
CA TYR A 392 23.72 5.68 0.82
C TYR A 392 23.78 4.15 0.76
N GLN A 393 22.77 3.51 0.16
CA GLN A 393 22.75 2.07 -0.02
C GLN A 393 23.75 1.61 -1.10
N ASN A 394 24.04 2.47 -2.08
CA ASN A 394 24.89 2.17 -3.24
C ASN A 394 26.01 3.20 -3.41
N PRO A 395 26.96 3.34 -2.45
CA PRO A 395 27.93 4.43 -2.43
C PRO A 395 28.89 4.45 -3.62
N ASN A 396 29.08 3.32 -4.30
CA ASN A 396 30.00 3.17 -5.44
C ASN A 396 29.28 3.19 -6.79
N VAL A 397 27.96 3.38 -6.82
CA VAL A 397 27.18 3.40 -8.05
C VAL A 397 26.94 4.85 -8.45
N ASN A 398 27.41 5.23 -9.64
CA ASN A 398 27.03 6.50 -10.25
C ASN A 398 25.70 6.31 -10.99
N PHE A 399 24.73 7.20 -10.77
CA PHE A 399 23.42 7.11 -11.39
C PHE A 399 22.83 8.50 -11.69
N THR A 400 21.89 8.53 -12.63
CA THR A 400 21.09 9.71 -12.93
C THR A 400 19.75 9.63 -12.18
N LYS A 401 19.32 10.73 -11.55
CA LYS A 401 17.98 10.82 -10.95
C LYS A 401 16.93 10.93 -12.05
N ARG A 402 16.11 9.90 -12.21
CA ARG A 402 15.08 9.77 -13.26
C ARG A 402 13.69 9.73 -12.63
N VAL A 403 12.74 10.44 -13.24
CA VAL A 403 11.33 10.41 -12.81
C VAL A 403 10.47 9.95 -13.98
N PHE A 404 9.67 8.91 -13.77
CA PHE A 404 8.58 8.56 -14.67
C PHE A 404 7.31 9.26 -14.20
N LEU A 405 6.95 10.36 -14.87
CA LEU A 405 5.81 11.21 -14.49
C LEU A 405 4.56 10.84 -15.29
N ALA A 406 3.50 10.44 -14.58
CA ALA A 406 2.16 10.26 -15.11
C ALA A 406 1.24 11.33 -14.54
N THR A 407 0.48 12.02 -15.39
CA THR A 407 -0.43 13.09 -14.98
C THR A 407 -1.60 13.20 -15.94
N ASP A 408 -2.75 13.61 -15.42
CA ASP A 408 -3.93 14.01 -16.19
C ASP A 408 -3.98 15.52 -16.46
N GLU A 409 -3.02 16.29 -15.91
CA GLU A 409 -2.86 17.72 -16.10
C GLU A 409 -1.55 18.02 -16.86
N PRO A 410 -1.61 18.42 -18.14
CA PRO A 410 -0.41 18.64 -18.97
C PRO A 410 0.56 19.69 -18.43
N ALA A 411 0.08 20.72 -17.72
CA ALA A 411 0.93 21.77 -17.16
C ALA A 411 1.97 21.23 -16.15
N VAL A 412 1.70 20.09 -15.50
CA VAL A 412 2.64 19.49 -14.53
C VAL A 412 3.98 19.12 -15.19
N PHE A 413 4.01 18.82 -16.49
CA PHE A 413 5.26 18.50 -17.19
C PHE A 413 6.18 19.71 -17.38
N SER A 414 5.64 20.92 -17.46
CA SER A 414 6.45 22.15 -17.46
C SER A 414 6.90 22.48 -16.04
N ASP A 415 5.99 22.38 -15.07
CA ASP A 415 6.28 22.68 -13.65
C ASP A 415 7.35 21.76 -13.07
N ALA A 416 7.36 20.48 -13.48
CA ALA A 416 8.38 19.52 -13.06
C ALA A 416 9.76 19.76 -13.69
N ARG A 417 9.84 20.55 -14.77
CA ARG A 417 11.09 20.84 -15.51
C ARG A 417 11.69 22.20 -15.19
N SER A 418 10.87 23.15 -14.72
CA SER A 418 11.32 24.44 -14.18
C SER A 418 12.01 24.25 -12.83
#